data_AF-A0A172MII1-F1
#
_entry.id   AF-A0A172MII1-F1
#
_cell.length_a   1.000
_cell.length_b   1.000
_cell.length_c   1.000
_cell.angle_alpha   90.00
_cell.angle_beta   90.00
_cell.angle_gamma   90.00
#
_symmetry.space_group_name_H-M   'P 1'
#
loop_
_entity.id
_entity.type
_entity.pdbx_description
1 polymer ?
#
loop_
_entity_poly.entity_id
_entity_poly.type
_entity_poly.pdbx_seq_one_letter_code
_entity_poly.pdbx_strand_id
1 'polypeptide(L)'
;GGEKDAVFVLEDGATLRNVVIGANQKEGVHCLGACNLEFVWFEDVCEDAISIKGSGTANIIGGGAYKAAGKIIQHNGCGHVNIVNFYANDYGKVYRSCGNCKGNSKCKRSVHMEGVTAVNGGELIGINTNLGDKATYSNNCYPKTQCQ
;
A
#
# COMPACT_ATOMS: atom_id res chain seq x y z
N GLY A 1 14.72 -10.88 1.17
CA GLY A 1 13.60 -10.24 1.87
C GLY A 1 14.15 -9.55 3.09
N GLY A 2 13.64 -8.36 3.37
CA GLY A 2 14.09 -7.47 4.43
C GLY A 2 14.55 -6.11 3.91
N GLU A 3 14.70 -5.17 4.84
CA GLU A 3 15.03 -3.76 4.57
C GLU A 3 16.28 -3.57 3.68
N LYS A 4 17.31 -4.41 3.85
CA LYS A 4 18.54 -4.39 3.03
C LYS A 4 18.31 -4.64 1.53
N ASP A 5 17.18 -5.25 1.18
CA ASP A 5 16.81 -5.59 -0.19
C ASP A 5 15.78 -4.58 -0.77
N ALA A 6 15.36 -3.57 0.01
CA ALA A 6 14.43 -2.53 -0.44
C ALA A 6 15.10 -1.55 -1.42
N VAL A 7 14.40 -1.18 -2.48
CA VAL A 7 14.87 -0.18 -3.45
C VAL A 7 15.01 1.19 -2.77
N PHE A 8 14.04 1.56 -1.94
CA PHE A 8 14.09 2.77 -1.13
C PHE A 8 13.68 2.46 0.31
N VAL A 9 14.43 3.05 1.25
CA VAL A 9 14.06 3.13 2.66
C VAL A 9 13.82 4.60 2.97
N LEU A 10 12.59 4.92 3.36
CA LEU A 10 12.12 6.26 3.68
C LEU A 10 12.05 6.43 5.19
N GLU A 11 12.89 7.33 5.71
CA GLU A 11 12.84 7.77 7.10
C GLU A 11 11.53 8.51 7.41
N ASP A 12 11.24 8.71 8.70
CA ASP A 12 10.04 9.41 9.14
C ASP A 12 9.93 10.83 8.51
N GLY A 13 8.78 11.09 7.87
CA GLY A 13 8.48 12.33 7.17
C GLY A 13 9.03 12.42 5.73
N ALA A 14 9.78 11.42 5.25
CA ALA A 14 10.40 11.48 3.92
C ALA A 14 9.37 11.39 2.78
N THR A 15 9.73 11.98 1.63
CA THR A 15 8.91 11.98 0.42
C THR A 15 9.69 11.41 -0.76
N LEU A 16 9.11 10.43 -1.43
CA LEU A 16 9.58 9.90 -2.71
C LEU A 16 8.62 10.35 -3.81
N ARG A 17 9.13 10.96 -4.88
CA ARG A 17 8.28 11.47 -5.97
C ARG A 17 8.84 11.25 -7.36
N ASN A 18 7.96 11.04 -8.34
CA ASN A 18 8.32 10.91 -9.76
C ASN A 18 9.36 9.82 -10.02
N VAL A 19 9.09 8.62 -9.51
CA VAL A 19 10.00 7.46 -9.63
C VAL A 19 9.30 6.32 -10.34
N VAL A 20 10.03 5.64 -11.22
CA VAL A 20 9.63 4.36 -11.81
C VAL A 20 10.58 3.28 -11.29
N ILE A 21 10.02 2.25 -10.65
CA ILE A 21 10.73 1.11 -10.10
C ILE A 21 10.47 -0.08 -11.03
N GLY A 22 11.52 -0.51 -11.71
CA GLY A 22 11.47 -1.60 -12.67
C GLY A 22 11.33 -2.98 -12.03
N ALA A 23 11.29 -3.99 -12.89
CA ALA A 23 11.21 -5.40 -12.50
C ALA A 23 12.44 -5.90 -11.73
N ASN A 24 12.33 -7.11 -11.16
CA ASN A 24 13.39 -7.80 -10.40
C ASN A 24 13.86 -7.10 -9.11
N GLN A 25 13.10 -6.13 -8.62
CA GLN A 25 13.21 -5.68 -7.23
C GLN A 25 12.83 -6.84 -6.30
N LYS A 26 13.58 -7.02 -5.22
CA LYS A 26 13.25 -8.00 -4.18
C LYS A 26 12.20 -7.44 -3.22
N GLU A 27 12.38 -6.20 -2.80
CA GLU A 27 11.48 -5.43 -1.95
C GLU A 27 11.34 -4.02 -2.55
N GLY A 28 10.14 -3.45 -2.58
CA GLY A 28 9.89 -2.13 -3.16
C GLY A 28 10.35 -0.98 -2.25
N VAL A 29 9.39 -0.21 -1.73
CA VAL A 29 9.63 0.96 -0.86
C VAL A 29 9.26 0.62 0.58
N HIS A 30 10.14 0.89 1.53
CA HIS A 30 9.87 0.76 2.97
C HIS A 30 9.71 2.15 3.60
N CYS A 31 8.61 2.38 4.31
CA CYS A 31 8.43 3.57 5.16
C CYS A 31 8.69 3.22 6.62
N LEU A 32 9.66 3.86 7.25
CA LEU A 32 10.05 3.64 8.65
C LEU A 32 9.27 4.51 9.65
N GLY A 33 8.45 5.44 9.16
CA GLY A 33 7.52 6.28 9.92
C GLY A 33 6.38 6.78 9.04
N ALA A 34 5.93 8.01 9.26
CA ALA A 34 5.13 8.75 8.29
C ALA A 34 5.92 8.91 6.98
N CYS A 35 5.25 8.86 5.83
CA CYS A 35 5.93 9.01 4.54
C CYS A 35 4.96 9.47 3.45
N ASN A 36 5.51 10.04 2.37
CA ASN A 36 4.75 10.39 1.18
C ASN A 36 5.35 9.71 -0.05
N LEU A 37 4.50 9.09 -0.86
CA LEU A 37 4.84 8.57 -2.18
C LEU A 37 3.93 9.28 -3.19
N GLU A 38 4.54 10.03 -4.10
CA GLU A 38 3.84 10.85 -5.09
C GLU A 38 4.24 10.44 -6.51
N PHE A 39 3.31 9.95 -7.32
CA PHE A 39 3.59 9.50 -8.69
C PHE A 39 4.71 8.46 -8.78
N VAL A 40 4.69 7.48 -7.87
CA VAL A 40 5.64 6.36 -7.85
C VAL A 40 5.01 5.15 -8.56
N TRP A 41 5.74 4.59 -9.52
CA TRP A 41 5.30 3.47 -10.34
C TRP A 41 6.12 2.20 -10.10
N PHE A 42 5.46 1.05 -10.08
CA PHE A 42 6.07 -0.26 -9.94
C PHE A 42 5.70 -1.14 -11.14
N GLU A 43 6.68 -1.45 -11.99
CA GLU A 43 6.44 -2.18 -13.24
C GLU A 43 6.20 -3.69 -13.04
N ASP A 44 6.79 -4.28 -11.99
CA ASP A 44 6.63 -5.70 -11.65
C ASP A 44 6.89 -5.91 -10.15
N VAL A 45 5.84 -6.23 -9.40
CA VAL A 45 5.91 -6.36 -7.94
C VAL A 45 6.28 -7.80 -7.54
N CYS A 46 7.42 -7.98 -6.89
CA CYS A 46 7.89 -9.28 -6.42
C CYS A 46 7.17 -9.76 -5.14
N GLU A 47 7.45 -9.14 -3.99
CA GLU A 47 6.76 -9.43 -2.72
C GLU A 47 5.69 -8.38 -2.42
N ASP A 48 6.14 -7.19 -2.00
CA ASP A 48 5.31 -6.01 -1.73
C ASP A 48 5.88 -4.78 -2.46
N ALA A 49 5.03 -3.94 -3.03
CA ALA A 49 5.48 -2.68 -3.64
C ALA A 49 5.81 -1.64 -2.57
N ILE A 50 4.95 -1.52 -1.56
CA ILE A 50 5.06 -0.53 -0.48
C ILE A 50 4.84 -1.22 0.86
N SER A 51 5.82 -1.12 1.75
CA SER A 51 5.79 -1.66 3.11
C SER A 51 5.82 -0.50 4.13
N ILE A 52 4.72 -0.26 4.80
CA ILE A 52 4.63 0.75 5.88
C ILE A 52 5.02 0.05 7.18
N LYS A 53 6.32 0.06 7.49
CA LYS A 53 6.92 -0.59 8.66
C LYS A 53 6.71 0.24 9.93
N GLY A 54 6.89 1.55 9.82
CA GLY A 54 6.74 2.51 10.89
C GLY A 54 5.30 2.91 11.21
N SER A 55 5.12 3.58 12.34
CA SER A 55 3.83 4.18 12.70
C SER A 55 3.74 5.62 12.21
N GLY A 56 2.53 6.09 11.91
CA GLY A 56 2.29 7.43 11.38
C GLY A 56 1.25 7.42 10.26
N THR A 57 1.26 8.50 9.47
CA THR A 57 0.43 8.60 8.26
C THR A 57 1.30 8.38 7.03
N ALA A 58 0.92 7.41 6.19
CA ALA A 58 1.49 7.23 4.86
C ALA A 58 0.52 7.79 3.81
N ASN A 59 1.00 8.69 2.95
CA ASN A 59 0.25 9.20 1.82
C ASN A 59 0.78 8.61 0.52
N ILE A 60 -0.09 7.92 -0.23
CA ILE A 60 0.21 7.33 -1.52
C ILE A 60 -0.70 8.02 -2.53
N ILE A 61 -0.12 8.92 -3.32
CA ILE A 61 -0.86 9.87 -4.16
C ILE A 61 -0.40 9.71 -5.61
N GLY A 62 -1.32 9.31 -6.48
CA GLY A 62 -0.99 9.00 -7.87
C GLY A 62 -0.08 7.77 -7.99
N GLY A 63 0.44 7.54 -9.19
CA GLY A 63 1.29 6.39 -9.46
C GLY A 63 0.50 5.09 -9.61
N GLY A 64 1.20 3.96 -9.56
CA GLY A 64 0.55 2.68 -9.75
C GLY A 64 1.48 1.48 -9.63
N ALA A 65 0.88 0.29 -9.65
CA ALA A 65 1.62 -0.96 -9.59
C ALA A 65 1.01 -2.03 -10.49
N TYR A 66 1.89 -2.84 -11.08
CA TYR A 66 1.56 -3.96 -11.93
C TYR A 66 2.05 -5.28 -11.30
N LYS A 67 1.33 -6.38 -11.57
CA LYS A 67 1.75 -7.77 -11.33
C LYS A 67 2.09 -8.11 -9.86
N ALA A 68 1.33 -7.58 -8.92
CA ALA A 68 1.50 -7.88 -7.50
C ALA A 68 0.74 -9.15 -7.09
N ALA A 69 1.36 -10.32 -7.21
CA ALA A 69 0.70 -11.60 -6.88
C ALA A 69 0.09 -11.64 -5.46
N GLY A 70 0.77 -11.01 -4.49
CA GLY A 70 0.33 -10.89 -3.10
C GLY A 70 -0.44 -9.59 -2.84
N LYS A 71 0.29 -8.56 -2.41
CA LYS A 71 -0.28 -7.28 -1.97
C LYS A 71 0.60 -6.15 -2.47
N ILE A 72 -0.01 -5.05 -2.89
CA ILE A 72 0.72 -3.86 -3.33
C ILE A 72 1.21 -3.10 -2.08
N ILE A 73 0.29 -2.80 -1.16
CA ILE A 73 0.54 -2.00 0.04
C ILE A 73 0.35 -2.85 1.30
N GLN A 74 1.42 -3.05 2.05
CA GLN A 74 1.42 -3.77 3.33
C GLN A 74 1.58 -2.79 4.49
N HIS A 75 0.55 -2.68 5.33
CA HIS A 75 0.55 -1.80 6.50
C HIS A 75 0.85 -2.59 7.77
N ASN A 76 2.09 -2.45 8.27
CA ASN A 76 2.59 -3.16 9.45
C ASN A 76 2.61 -2.30 10.71
N GLY A 77 2.94 -1.01 10.61
CA GLY A 77 2.90 -0.08 11.73
C GLY A 77 1.49 0.35 12.12
N CYS A 78 1.38 1.28 13.06
CA CYS A 78 0.10 1.83 13.51
C CYS A 78 -0.19 3.16 12.84
N GLY A 79 -1.46 3.47 12.60
CA GLY A 79 -1.86 4.77 12.07
C GLY A 79 -2.73 4.68 10.83
N HIS A 80 -2.43 5.53 9.86
CA HIS A 80 -3.33 5.81 8.73
C HIS A 80 -2.64 5.73 7.39
N VAL A 81 -3.36 5.28 6.37
CA VAL A 81 -2.89 5.26 4.99
C VAL A 81 -3.91 5.94 4.11
N ASN A 82 -3.49 6.98 3.39
CA ASN A 82 -4.25 7.56 2.30
C ASN A 82 -3.76 6.96 0.98
N ILE A 83 -4.68 6.44 0.18
CA ILE A 83 -4.42 5.92 -1.16
C ILE A 83 -5.32 6.70 -2.11
N VAL A 84 -4.74 7.63 -2.86
CA VAL A 84 -5.50 8.60 -3.66
C VAL A 84 -5.04 8.53 -5.10
N ASN A 85 -5.97 8.36 -6.04
CA ASN A 85 -5.72 8.34 -7.49
C ASN A 85 -4.66 7.30 -7.93
N PHE A 86 -4.63 6.15 -7.27
CA PHE A 86 -3.66 5.09 -7.54
C PHE A 86 -4.17 4.11 -8.61
N TYR A 87 -3.27 3.59 -9.45
CA TYR A 87 -3.59 2.55 -10.44
C TYR A 87 -3.06 1.18 -10.03
N ALA A 88 -3.90 0.14 -10.09
CA ALA A 88 -3.50 -1.23 -9.80
C ALA A 88 -3.93 -2.18 -10.94
N ASN A 89 -3.03 -3.03 -11.41
CA ASN A 89 -3.34 -4.03 -12.43
C ASN A 89 -2.62 -5.36 -12.13
N ASP A 90 -3.32 -6.47 -12.33
CA ASP A 90 -2.84 -7.83 -12.06
C ASP A 90 -2.34 -7.96 -10.61
N TYR A 91 -3.25 -7.90 -9.65
CA TYR A 91 -2.92 -7.81 -8.22
C TYR A 91 -3.73 -8.78 -7.35
N GLY A 92 -3.15 -9.25 -6.25
CA GLY A 92 -3.86 -10.01 -5.23
C GLY A 92 -4.69 -9.10 -4.32
N LYS A 93 -4.06 -8.10 -3.70
CA LYS A 93 -4.70 -7.06 -2.88
C LYS A 93 -4.06 -5.69 -3.08
N VAL A 94 -4.85 -4.61 -3.16
CA VAL A 94 -4.25 -3.26 -3.21
C VAL A 94 -3.69 -2.88 -1.84
N TYR A 95 -4.48 -3.01 -0.78
CA TYR A 95 -4.07 -2.70 0.59
C TYR A 95 -4.38 -3.83 1.55
N ARG A 96 -3.43 -4.13 2.45
CA ARG A 96 -3.62 -5.09 3.53
C ARG A 96 -3.04 -4.60 4.86
N SER A 97 -3.91 -4.54 5.88
CA SER A 97 -3.50 -4.46 7.29
C SER A 97 -2.84 -5.76 7.73
N CYS A 98 -1.71 -5.71 8.42
CA CYS A 98 -1.03 -6.93 8.87
C CYS A 98 -1.87 -7.77 9.84
N GLY A 99 -2.17 -9.03 9.50
CA GLY A 99 -3.02 -9.91 10.31
C GLY A 99 -2.31 -10.57 11.51
N ASN A 100 -0.98 -10.75 11.43
CA ASN A 100 -0.18 -11.50 12.40
C ASN A 100 1.05 -10.72 12.91
N CYS A 101 1.08 -9.39 12.74
CA CYS A 101 2.18 -8.58 13.23
C CYS A 101 2.21 -8.55 14.76
N LYS A 102 3.42 -8.51 15.31
CA LYS A 102 3.63 -8.33 16.75
C LYS A 102 3.00 -7.02 17.20
N GLY A 103 2.31 -7.04 18.35
CA GLY A 103 1.66 -5.85 18.90
C GLY A 103 0.32 -5.49 18.25
N ASN A 104 -0.24 -6.33 17.36
CA ASN A 104 -1.52 -6.09 16.70
C ASN A 104 -2.67 -5.71 17.66
N SER A 105 -2.73 -6.27 18.87
CA SER A 105 -3.77 -5.93 19.86
C SER A 105 -3.69 -4.51 20.43
N LYS A 106 -2.55 -3.82 20.27
CA LYS A 106 -2.31 -2.44 20.71
C LYS A 106 -2.27 -1.44 19.55
N CYS A 107 -2.49 -1.92 18.33
CA CYS A 107 -2.23 -1.19 17.10
C CYS A 107 -3.50 -1.14 16.26
N LYS A 108 -4.02 0.05 16.02
CA LYS A 108 -5.17 0.25 15.13
C LYS A 108 -4.67 0.79 13.80
N ARG A 109 -5.12 0.19 12.71
CA ARG A 109 -4.82 0.65 11.35
C ARG A 109 -6.08 1.18 10.70
N SER A 110 -5.91 2.28 9.99
CA SER A 110 -6.99 2.85 9.20
C SER A 110 -6.50 3.15 7.79
N VAL A 111 -7.43 3.10 6.85
CA VAL A 111 -7.16 3.41 5.45
C VAL A 111 -8.29 4.24 4.86
N HIS A 112 -7.91 5.22 4.06
CA HIS A 112 -8.78 5.92 3.14
C HIS A 112 -8.35 5.63 1.70
N MET A 113 -9.27 5.20 0.86
CA MET A 113 -8.99 4.90 -0.55
C MET A 113 -9.92 5.70 -1.46
N GLU A 114 -9.36 6.59 -2.27
CA GLU A 114 -10.11 7.47 -3.15
C GLU A 114 -9.57 7.45 -4.57
N GLY A 115 -10.46 7.41 -5.57
CA GLY A 115 -10.06 7.59 -6.97
C GLY A 115 -9.21 6.44 -7.53
N VAL A 116 -9.17 5.29 -6.86
CA VAL A 116 -8.34 4.15 -7.28
C VAL A 116 -8.98 3.45 -8.47
N THR A 117 -8.18 3.22 -9.50
CA THR A 117 -8.56 2.36 -10.62
C THR A 117 -7.83 1.04 -10.50
N ALA A 118 -8.57 -0.04 -10.31
CA ALA A 118 -8.04 -1.37 -10.13
C ALA A 118 -8.58 -2.32 -11.21
N VAL A 119 -7.71 -3.09 -11.84
CA VAL A 119 -8.05 -3.98 -12.96
C VAL A 119 -7.46 -5.36 -12.72
N ASN A 120 -8.17 -6.42 -13.10
CA ASN A 120 -7.69 -7.81 -13.04
C ASN A 120 -7.09 -8.23 -11.70
N GLY A 121 -7.76 -7.93 -10.58
CA GLY A 121 -7.25 -8.32 -9.27
C GLY A 121 -8.31 -8.80 -8.30
N GLY A 122 -7.84 -9.07 -7.08
CA GLY A 122 -8.65 -9.50 -5.95
C GLY A 122 -9.20 -8.31 -5.15
N GLU A 123 -8.96 -8.33 -3.84
CA GLU A 123 -9.54 -7.37 -2.89
C GLU A 123 -8.87 -6.00 -2.97
N LEU A 124 -9.65 -4.91 -2.89
CA LEU A 124 -9.06 -3.57 -2.74
C LEU A 124 -8.48 -3.37 -1.35
N ILE A 125 -9.28 -3.60 -0.31
CA ILE A 125 -8.95 -3.27 1.09
C ILE A 125 -9.19 -4.48 1.98
N GLY A 126 -8.11 -5.03 2.56
CA GLY A 126 -8.18 -6.04 3.61
C GLY A 126 -7.84 -5.48 4.99
N ILE A 127 -8.84 -5.30 5.85
CA ILE A 127 -8.68 -4.84 7.25
C ILE A 127 -8.98 -5.93 8.28
N ASN A 128 -8.47 -5.78 9.51
CA ASN A 128 -8.78 -6.68 10.63
C ASN A 128 -9.85 -6.05 11.53
N THR A 129 -11.13 -6.27 11.21
CA THR A 129 -12.25 -5.67 11.96
C THR A 129 -12.27 -6.09 13.44
N ASN A 130 -11.82 -7.32 13.74
CA ASN A 130 -11.65 -7.83 15.10
C ASN A 130 -10.59 -7.09 15.92
N LEU A 131 -9.67 -6.36 15.27
CA LEU A 131 -8.67 -5.51 15.91
C LEU A 131 -9.08 -4.02 15.94
N GLY A 132 -10.27 -3.69 15.43
CA GLY A 132 -10.78 -2.33 15.37
C GLY A 132 -10.22 -1.48 14.23
N ASP A 133 -9.67 -2.13 13.19
CA ASP A 133 -9.24 -1.44 11.97
C ASP A 133 -10.44 -0.78 11.26
N LYS A 134 -10.19 0.33 10.56
CA LYS A 134 -11.23 1.07 9.83
C LYS A 134 -10.84 1.29 8.37
N ALA A 135 -11.83 1.23 7.48
CA ALA A 135 -11.67 1.58 6.09
C ALA A 135 -12.74 2.61 5.69
N THR A 136 -12.33 3.59 4.91
CA THR A 136 -13.22 4.53 4.21
C THR A 136 -12.83 4.57 2.75
N TYR A 137 -13.79 4.75 1.85
CA TYR A 137 -13.52 4.72 0.42
C TYR A 137 -14.56 5.51 -0.37
N SER A 138 -14.15 6.04 -1.52
CA SER A 138 -14.99 6.80 -2.45
C SER A 138 -14.37 6.86 -3.84
N ASN A 139 -15.18 7.01 -4.88
CA ASN A 139 -14.77 7.11 -6.29
C ASN A 139 -13.77 6.03 -6.78
N ASN A 140 -13.85 4.79 -6.32
CA ASN A 140 -12.98 3.70 -6.77
C ASN A 140 -13.64 2.87 -7.88
N CYS A 141 -12.88 2.55 -8.93
CA CYS A 141 -13.31 1.74 -10.06
C CYS A 141 -12.63 0.36 -10.01
N TYR A 142 -13.40 -0.73 -9.93
CA TYR A 142 -12.86 -2.10 -9.93
C TYR A 142 -13.81 -3.10 -10.60
N PRO A 143 -13.33 -4.28 -11.06
CA PRO A 143 -14.16 -5.20 -11.82
C PRO A 143 -15.35 -5.69 -11.00
N LYS A 144 -16.53 -5.74 -11.60
CA LYS A 144 -17.81 -6.16 -10.99
C LYS A 144 -18.44 -5.15 -10.01
N THR A 145 -17.96 -3.92 -9.95
CA THR A 145 -18.65 -2.83 -9.24
C THR A 145 -18.56 -1.56 -10.05
N GLN A 146 -19.69 -0.92 -10.30
CA GLN A 146 -19.73 0.42 -10.91
C GLN A 146 -18.87 1.36 -10.08
N CYS A 147 -18.11 2.27 -10.68
CA CYS A 147 -17.27 3.22 -9.94
C CYS A 147 -18.10 3.89 -8.83
N GLN A 148 -17.67 3.72 -7.58
CA GLN A 148 -18.34 4.18 -6.35
C GLN A 148 -17.45 5.11 -5.57
#